data_AF-A0A9X1Z5C8-F1
#
_entry.id   AF-A0A9X1Z5C8-F1
#
_cell.length_a   1.000
_cell.length_b   1.000
_cell.length_c   1.000
_cell.angle_alpha   90.00
_cell.angle_beta   90.00
_cell.angle_gamma   90.00
#
_symmetry.space_group_name_H-M   'P 1'
#
loop_
_entity.id
_entity.type
_entity.pdbx_description
1 polymer ?
#
loop_
_entity_poly.entity_id
_entity_poly.type
_entity_poly.pdbx_seq_one_letter_code
_entity_poly.pdbx_strand_id
1 'polypeptide(L)'
;MEDQLDKQIDMILKAELIYIEKNALSILQPQSDEAKELHVLYCSSIENDQYHNHNIGSLSLGEIEKYSLKEVDIPTFNQFVYKRLTEHGYNKSRFNQIILNTRDRFQETDQYDPRYDKFANDLRSVCESGYAIAEKLVSNELSLASNELAELKQRFSRYWPEISNPFEAKPGFFGFSIDLFKLLKIFRDYVSSKKT
;
A
#
# COMPACT_ATOMS: atom_id res chain seq x y z
N MET A 1 28.21 20.67 12.04
CA MET A 1 27.03 21.18 11.33
C MET A 1 26.67 20.12 10.32
N GLU A 2 25.57 19.40 10.52
CA GLU A 2 25.02 18.54 9.45
C GLU A 2 24.66 19.41 8.26
N ASP A 3 25.10 18.98 7.07
CA ASP A 3 24.74 19.60 5.82
C ASP A 3 23.22 19.56 5.63
N GLN A 4 22.63 20.64 5.09
CA GLN A 4 21.20 20.67 4.79
C GLN A 4 20.81 19.57 3.79
N LEU A 5 21.73 19.23 2.88
CA LEU A 5 21.52 18.15 1.92
C LEU A 5 21.43 16.78 2.60
N ASP A 6 22.34 16.48 3.54
CA ASP A 6 22.34 15.22 4.28
C ASP A 6 21.04 15.07 5.08
N LYS A 7 20.55 16.14 5.71
CA LYS A 7 19.26 16.15 6.40
C LYS A 7 18.09 15.86 5.47
N GLN A 8 18.07 16.45 4.28
CA GLN A 8 17.01 16.23 3.31
C GLN A 8 16.99 14.78 2.82
N ILE A 9 18.18 14.22 2.49
CA ILE A 9 18.34 12.83 2.10
C ILE A 9 17.80 11.90 3.19
N ASP A 10 18.23 12.12 4.44
CA ASP A 10 17.79 11.31 5.58
C ASP A 10 16.29 11.40 5.81
N MET A 11 15.71 12.59 5.73
CA MET A 11 14.26 12.78 5.88
C MET A 11 13.47 12.01 4.82
N ILE A 12 13.91 12.01 3.56
CA ILE A 12 13.20 11.33 2.46
C ILE A 12 13.28 9.82 2.63
N LEU A 13 14.50 9.28 2.86
CA LEU A 13 14.70 7.84 3.02
C LEU A 13 13.96 7.29 4.24
N LYS A 14 14.04 8.00 5.37
CA LYS A 14 13.34 7.62 6.60
C LYS A 14 11.82 7.66 6.43
N ALA A 15 11.29 8.70 5.79
CA ALA A 15 9.85 8.79 5.52
C ALA A 15 9.37 7.63 4.64
N GLU A 16 10.16 7.24 3.65
CA GLU A 16 9.86 6.13 2.77
C GLU A 16 9.90 4.77 3.48
N LEU A 17 10.89 4.53 4.34
CA LEU A 17 10.98 3.32 5.17
C LEU A 17 9.76 3.19 6.10
N ILE A 18 9.41 4.27 6.81
CA ILE A 18 8.23 4.31 7.68
C ILE A 18 6.95 4.09 6.87
N TYR A 19 6.88 4.63 5.66
CA TYR A 19 5.75 4.39 4.77
C TYR A 19 5.62 2.92 4.42
N ILE A 20 6.70 2.26 3.97
CA ILE A 20 6.69 0.83 3.63
C ILE A 20 6.28 0.01 4.84
N GLU A 21 6.88 0.29 6.01
CA GLU A 21 6.56 -0.38 7.26
C GLU A 21 5.07 -0.28 7.59
N LYS A 22 4.50 0.93 7.66
CA LYS A 22 3.08 1.11 8.00
C LYS A 22 2.14 0.38 7.05
N ASN A 23 2.41 0.42 5.75
CA ASN A 23 1.57 -0.25 4.76
C ASN A 23 1.73 -1.78 4.85
N ALA A 24 2.94 -2.30 5.01
CA ALA A 24 3.17 -3.74 5.17
C ALA A 24 2.55 -4.28 6.47
N LEU A 25 2.73 -3.55 7.57
CA LEU A 25 2.17 -3.92 8.87
C LEU A 25 0.64 -3.91 8.89
N SER A 26 -0.02 -3.12 8.04
CA SER A 26 -1.49 -3.17 7.95
C SER A 26 -2.04 -4.55 7.56
N ILE A 27 -1.26 -5.36 6.84
CA ILE A 27 -1.60 -6.73 6.46
C ILE A 27 -0.99 -7.74 7.43
N LEU A 28 0.28 -7.54 7.82
CA LEU A 28 0.98 -8.45 8.75
C LEU A 28 0.44 -8.39 10.18
N GLN A 29 -0.17 -7.26 10.54
CA GLN A 29 -0.76 -6.95 11.85
C GLN A 29 -2.12 -6.27 11.71
N PRO A 30 -3.15 -7.00 11.28
CA PRO A 30 -4.43 -6.39 10.98
C PRO A 30 -5.16 -5.81 12.22
N GLN A 31 -4.62 -6.05 13.44
CA GLN A 31 -5.11 -5.50 14.71
C GLN A 31 -4.42 -4.19 15.13
N SER A 32 -3.35 -3.77 14.44
CA SER A 32 -2.59 -2.57 14.82
C SER A 32 -3.38 -1.29 14.53
N ASP A 33 -3.01 -0.19 15.19
CA ASP A 33 -3.67 1.09 14.94
C ASP A 33 -3.35 1.62 13.53
N GLU A 34 -2.17 1.33 13.01
CA GLU A 34 -1.80 1.60 11.61
C GLU A 34 -2.70 0.85 10.63
N ALA A 35 -3.06 -0.39 10.93
CA ALA A 35 -3.99 -1.16 10.11
C ALA A 35 -5.38 -0.53 10.08
N LYS A 36 -5.87 -0.04 11.24
CA LYS A 36 -7.16 0.66 11.34
C LYS A 36 -7.14 1.96 10.54
N GLU A 37 -6.10 2.78 10.71
CA GLU A 37 -5.94 4.04 9.97
C GLU A 37 -5.93 3.80 8.45
N LEU A 38 -5.18 2.79 8.01
CA LEU A 38 -5.09 2.49 6.59
C LEU A 38 -6.39 1.91 6.03
N HIS A 39 -7.11 1.12 6.82
CA HIS A 39 -8.42 0.61 6.44
C HIS A 39 -9.45 1.73 6.30
N VAL A 40 -9.42 2.74 7.18
CA VAL A 40 -10.27 3.94 7.03
C VAL A 40 -9.96 4.65 5.72
N LEU A 41 -8.67 4.86 5.42
CA LEU A 41 -8.25 5.47 4.15
C LEU A 41 -8.70 4.67 2.93
N TYR A 42 -8.61 3.33 3.00
CA TYR A 42 -9.09 2.43 1.97
C TYR A 42 -10.60 2.58 1.75
N CYS A 43 -11.41 2.51 2.81
CA CYS A 43 -12.86 2.70 2.72
C CYS A 43 -13.22 4.04 2.07
N SER A 44 -12.59 5.13 2.49
CA SER A 44 -12.80 6.46 1.89
C SER A 44 -12.38 6.50 0.41
N SER A 45 -11.34 5.76 0.02
CA SER A 45 -10.86 5.76 -1.37
C SER A 45 -11.80 5.04 -2.34
N ILE A 46 -12.67 4.15 -1.86
CA ILE A 46 -13.58 3.35 -2.67
C ILE A 46 -15.06 3.73 -2.48
N GLU A 47 -15.36 4.70 -1.60
CA GLU A 47 -16.74 5.04 -1.21
C GLU A 47 -17.62 5.44 -2.41
N ASN A 48 -17.08 6.26 -3.31
CA ASN A 48 -17.81 6.69 -4.51
C ASN A 48 -18.09 5.52 -5.46
N ASP A 49 -17.13 4.61 -5.63
CA ASP A 49 -17.28 3.43 -6.49
C ASP A 49 -18.29 2.45 -5.88
N GLN A 50 -18.27 2.28 -4.55
CA GLN A 50 -19.28 1.50 -3.83
C GLN A 50 -20.68 2.09 -3.99
N TYR A 51 -20.81 3.41 -3.84
CA TYR A 51 -22.07 4.12 -3.99
C TYR A 51 -22.61 4.00 -5.43
N HIS A 52 -21.73 4.17 -6.43
CA HIS A 52 -22.05 3.97 -7.84
C HIS A 52 -22.55 2.56 -8.11
N ASN A 53 -21.80 1.53 -7.70
CA ASN A 53 -22.19 0.13 -7.91
C ASN A 53 -23.49 -0.23 -7.18
N HIS A 54 -23.71 0.29 -5.97
CA HIS A 54 -24.96 0.11 -5.22
C HIS A 54 -26.16 0.68 -6.01
N ASN A 55 -26.00 1.86 -6.60
CA ASN A 55 -27.06 2.51 -7.38
C ASN A 55 -27.30 1.82 -8.73
N ILE A 56 -26.30 1.18 -9.35
CA ILE A 56 -26.52 0.33 -10.52
C ILE A 56 -27.40 -0.87 -10.15
N GLY A 57 -27.16 -1.48 -8.99
CA GLY A 57 -27.91 -2.65 -8.53
C GLY A 57 -29.40 -2.43 -8.28
N SER A 58 -29.86 -1.17 -8.21
CA SER A 58 -31.28 -0.81 -8.07
C SER A 58 -31.98 -0.49 -9.40
N LEU A 59 -31.25 -0.47 -10.51
CA LEU A 59 -31.78 -0.20 -11.84
C LEU A 59 -32.23 -1.47 -12.55
N SER A 60 -33.21 -1.35 -13.45
CA SER A 60 -33.58 -2.43 -14.35
C SER A 60 -32.53 -2.62 -15.46
N LEU A 61 -32.49 -3.82 -16.05
CA LEU A 61 -31.54 -4.14 -17.12
C LEU A 61 -31.64 -3.16 -18.30
N GLY A 62 -32.85 -2.75 -18.66
CA GLY A 62 -33.09 -1.79 -19.75
C GLY A 62 -32.61 -0.36 -19.42
N GLU A 63 -32.62 0.05 -18.16
CA GLU A 63 -32.07 1.34 -17.73
C GLU A 63 -30.54 1.33 -17.77
N ILE A 64 -29.93 0.24 -17.32
CA ILE A 64 -28.47 0.04 -17.37
C ILE A 64 -27.98 0.11 -18.82
N GLU A 65 -28.64 -0.58 -19.75
CA GLU A 65 -28.31 -0.56 -21.18
C GLU A 65 -28.52 0.83 -21.80
N LYS A 66 -29.66 1.48 -21.53
CA LYS A 66 -29.99 2.81 -22.06
C LYS A 66 -28.93 3.86 -21.71
N TYR A 67 -28.43 3.84 -20.47
CA TYR A 67 -27.42 4.78 -20.00
C TYR A 67 -26.00 4.25 -20.09
N SER A 68 -25.81 3.03 -20.64
CA SER A 68 -24.50 2.37 -20.76
C SER A 68 -23.71 2.35 -19.44
N LEU A 69 -24.41 2.17 -18.32
CA LEU A 69 -23.81 2.13 -16.99
C LEU A 69 -23.03 0.82 -16.82
N LYS A 70 -21.87 0.90 -16.16
CA LYS A 70 -21.03 -0.26 -15.85
C LYS A 70 -20.60 -0.21 -14.39
N GLU A 71 -20.58 -1.37 -13.75
CA GLU A 71 -19.95 -1.50 -12.44
C GLU A 71 -18.47 -1.17 -12.55
N VAL A 72 -17.97 -0.45 -11.54
CA VAL A 72 -16.56 -0.15 -11.36
C VAL A 72 -15.92 -1.29 -10.58
N ASP A 73 -14.75 -1.76 -11.03
CA ASP A 73 -13.98 -2.75 -10.28
C ASP A 73 -13.37 -2.09 -9.04
N ILE A 74 -13.76 -2.58 -7.86
CA ILE A 74 -13.31 -2.03 -6.58
C ILE A 74 -12.11 -2.85 -6.12
N PRO A 75 -10.92 -2.24 -5.97
CA PRO A 75 -9.74 -2.97 -5.53
C PRO A 75 -9.98 -3.53 -4.13
N THR A 76 -9.50 -4.73 -3.87
CA THR A 76 -9.42 -5.28 -2.51
C THR A 76 -8.42 -4.49 -1.66
N PHE A 77 -8.50 -4.61 -0.33
CA PHE A 77 -7.53 -3.98 0.57
C PHE A 77 -6.08 -4.39 0.25
N ASN A 78 -5.83 -5.65 -0.08
CA ASN A 78 -4.49 -6.12 -0.46
C ASN A 78 -4.02 -5.48 -1.77
N GLN A 79 -4.90 -5.33 -2.77
CA GLN A 79 -4.56 -4.63 -4.02
C GLN A 79 -4.32 -3.13 -3.79
N PHE A 80 -5.06 -2.52 -2.86
CA PHE A 80 -4.83 -1.14 -2.44
C PHE A 80 -3.46 -0.97 -1.78
N VAL A 81 -3.10 -1.83 -0.82
CA VAL A 81 -1.78 -1.84 -0.17
C VAL A 81 -0.67 -2.12 -1.18
N TYR A 82 -0.88 -3.06 -2.11
CA TYR A 82 0.07 -3.35 -3.18
C TYR A 82 0.37 -2.09 -3.99
N LYS A 83 -0.67 -1.43 -4.53
CA LYS A 83 -0.51 -0.19 -5.29
C LYS A 83 0.19 0.89 -4.49
N ARG A 84 -0.07 1.01 -3.19
CA ARG A 84 0.62 1.98 -2.33
C ARG A 84 2.13 1.71 -2.22
N LEU A 85 2.53 0.45 -2.13
CA LEU A 85 3.92 0.04 -2.01
C LEU A 85 4.68 0.10 -3.34
N THR A 86 4.00 -0.13 -4.47
CA THR A 86 4.63 -0.23 -5.80
C THR A 86 4.54 1.06 -6.60
N GLU A 87 3.48 1.84 -6.39
CA GLU A 87 3.10 2.97 -7.20
C GLU A 87 2.76 4.19 -6.34
N HIS A 88 2.71 5.34 -6.99
CA HIS A 88 2.13 6.54 -6.42
C HIS A 88 1.25 7.21 -7.49
N GLY A 89 -0.05 7.36 -7.22
CA GLY A 89 -1.00 7.97 -8.17
C GLY A 89 -1.12 7.22 -9.51
N TYR A 90 -0.95 7.94 -10.63
CA TYR A 90 -1.20 7.50 -12.02
C TYR A 90 -0.22 6.43 -12.53
N ASN A 91 -0.16 5.25 -11.92
CA ASN A 91 0.65 4.09 -12.32
C ASN A 91 2.14 4.41 -12.54
N LYS A 92 2.69 5.36 -11.77
CA LYS A 92 4.12 5.66 -11.80
C LYS A 92 4.82 4.84 -10.74
N SER A 93 5.95 4.24 -11.11
CA SER A 93 6.87 3.60 -10.16
C SER A 93 7.16 4.56 -9.00
N ARG A 94 7.00 4.06 -7.78
CA ARG A 94 7.21 4.82 -6.55
C ARG A 94 8.57 5.52 -6.50
N PHE A 95 9.63 4.82 -6.90
CA PHE A 95 10.99 5.37 -7.01
C PHE A 95 11.03 6.60 -7.93
N ASN A 96 10.54 6.45 -9.17
CA ASN A 96 10.56 7.53 -10.16
C ASN A 96 9.80 8.76 -9.66
N GLN A 97 8.68 8.56 -8.96
CA GLN A 97 7.90 9.65 -8.43
C GLN A 97 8.61 10.39 -7.29
N ILE A 98 9.22 9.67 -6.34
CA ILE A 98 9.96 10.31 -5.25
C ILE A 98 11.14 11.10 -5.83
N ILE A 99 11.88 10.53 -6.80
CA ILE A 99 12.95 11.26 -7.51
C ILE A 99 12.43 12.52 -8.18
N LEU A 100 11.33 12.45 -8.93
CA LEU A 100 10.74 13.62 -9.59
C LEU A 100 10.29 14.69 -8.60
N ASN A 101 9.63 14.30 -7.51
CA ASN A 101 9.13 15.22 -6.48
C ASN A 101 10.24 15.85 -5.63
N THR A 102 11.42 15.22 -5.61
CA THR A 102 12.56 15.70 -4.83
C THR A 102 13.58 16.43 -5.70
N ARG A 103 13.48 16.32 -7.04
CA ARG A 103 14.39 16.93 -8.00
C ARG A 103 14.63 18.42 -7.76
N ASP A 104 13.57 19.18 -7.50
CA ASP A 104 13.69 20.64 -7.31
C ASP A 104 14.42 20.98 -6.00
N ARG A 105 14.39 20.09 -5.00
CA ARG A 105 15.14 20.24 -3.73
C ARG A 105 16.64 20.04 -3.90
N PHE A 106 17.05 19.38 -4.99
CA PHE A 106 18.45 19.10 -5.31
C PHE A 106 19.01 20.02 -6.42
N GLN A 107 18.16 20.83 -7.08
CA GLN A 107 18.59 21.77 -8.13
C GLN A 107 19.28 23.03 -7.60
N GLU A 108 19.16 23.34 -6.30
CA GLU A 108 19.82 24.51 -5.70
C GLU A 108 21.36 24.34 -5.59
N THR A 109 21.88 23.14 -5.84
CA THR A 109 23.32 22.85 -5.92
C THR A 109 23.71 22.61 -7.38
N ASP A 110 24.20 23.65 -8.05
CA ASP A 110 24.69 23.66 -9.45
C ASP A 110 25.91 22.72 -9.73
N GLN A 111 26.18 21.77 -8.85
CA GLN A 111 27.31 20.83 -8.94
C GLN A 111 26.80 19.40 -8.75
N TYR A 112 27.32 18.50 -9.58
CA TYR A 112 27.13 17.05 -9.45
C TYR A 112 27.60 16.60 -8.06
N ASP A 113 26.66 16.35 -7.15
CA ASP A 113 26.97 15.87 -5.81
C ASP A 113 26.89 14.33 -5.78
N PRO A 114 28.00 13.60 -5.52
CA PRO A 114 28.01 12.15 -5.46
C PRO A 114 27.09 11.57 -4.37
N ARG A 115 26.66 12.39 -3.39
CA ARG A 115 25.65 12.00 -2.40
C ARG A 115 24.28 11.78 -3.02
N TYR A 116 23.96 12.47 -4.11
CA TYR A 116 22.72 12.25 -4.85
C TYR A 116 22.67 10.87 -5.48
N ASP A 117 23.79 10.38 -6.05
CA ASP A 117 23.86 9.02 -6.60
C ASP A 117 23.67 7.96 -5.52
N LYS A 118 24.32 8.16 -4.36
CA LYS A 118 24.12 7.28 -3.20
C LYS A 118 22.66 7.31 -2.74
N PHE A 119 22.06 8.49 -2.60
CA PHE A 119 20.65 8.64 -2.26
C PHE A 119 19.74 7.92 -3.26
N ALA A 120 19.94 8.12 -4.56
CA ALA A 120 19.13 7.49 -5.60
C ALA A 120 19.26 5.96 -5.56
N ASN A 121 20.45 5.42 -5.28
CA ASN A 121 20.66 3.99 -5.13
C ASN A 121 20.01 3.43 -3.86
N ASP A 122 20.16 4.13 -2.72
CA ASP A 122 19.53 3.75 -1.46
C ASP A 122 17.99 3.78 -1.59
N LEU A 123 17.45 4.85 -2.17
CA LEU A 123 16.01 4.99 -2.42
C LEU A 123 15.49 3.92 -3.38
N ARG A 124 16.22 3.61 -4.47
CA ARG A 124 15.86 2.53 -5.39
C ARG A 124 15.77 1.21 -4.63
N SER A 125 16.79 0.90 -3.83
CA SER A 125 16.80 -0.32 -3.02
C SER A 125 15.64 -0.38 -2.03
N VAL A 126 15.27 0.74 -1.40
CA VAL A 126 14.11 0.80 -0.48
C VAL A 126 12.81 0.52 -1.24
N CYS A 127 12.60 1.17 -2.38
CA CYS A 127 11.39 0.96 -3.18
C CYS A 127 11.31 -0.45 -3.79
N GLU A 128 12.45 -1.06 -4.18
CA GLU A 128 12.51 -2.45 -4.65
C GLU A 128 12.13 -3.44 -3.54
N SER A 129 12.61 -3.23 -2.30
CA SER A 129 12.14 -4.02 -1.15
C SER A 129 10.65 -3.79 -0.88
N GLY A 130 10.15 -2.56 -1.00
CA GLY A 130 8.71 -2.27 -0.91
C GLY A 130 7.88 -3.06 -1.93
N TYR A 131 8.35 -3.13 -3.18
CA TYR A 131 7.74 -3.94 -4.24
C TYR A 131 7.79 -5.44 -3.92
N ALA A 132 8.95 -5.95 -3.49
CA ALA A 132 9.12 -7.36 -3.13
C ALA A 132 8.25 -7.77 -1.92
N ILE A 133 8.04 -6.87 -0.96
CA ILE A 133 7.09 -7.05 0.14
C ILE A 133 5.67 -7.13 -0.43
N ALA A 134 5.30 -6.19 -1.31
CA ALA A 134 3.96 -6.14 -1.89
C ALA A 134 3.57 -7.42 -2.65
N GLU A 135 4.48 -7.97 -3.47
CA GLU A 135 4.25 -9.22 -4.19
C GLU A 135 3.98 -10.40 -3.24
N LYS A 136 4.78 -10.51 -2.18
CA LYS A 136 4.63 -11.54 -1.15
C LYS A 136 3.30 -11.38 -0.38
N LEU A 137 2.90 -10.15 -0.07
CA LEU A 137 1.62 -9.86 0.60
C LEU A 137 0.42 -10.22 -0.28
N VAL A 138 0.44 -9.88 -1.57
CA VAL A 138 -0.63 -10.24 -2.52
C VAL A 138 -0.69 -11.75 -2.76
N SER A 139 0.47 -12.42 -2.76
CA SER A 139 0.56 -13.88 -2.87
C SER A 139 0.29 -14.62 -1.55
N ASN A 140 -0.07 -13.89 -0.49
CA ASN A 140 -0.33 -14.41 0.86
C ASN A 140 0.86 -15.13 1.53
N GLU A 141 2.09 -14.82 1.12
CA GLU A 141 3.34 -15.34 1.69
C GLU A 141 3.80 -14.48 2.88
N LEU A 142 2.97 -14.40 3.92
CA LEU A 142 3.13 -13.44 5.03
C LEU A 142 4.48 -13.58 5.78
N SER A 143 4.98 -14.80 5.95
CA SER A 143 6.28 -15.03 6.58
C SER A 143 7.43 -14.46 5.76
N LEU A 144 7.38 -14.60 4.43
CA LEU A 144 8.42 -14.07 3.54
C LEU A 144 8.34 -12.55 3.48
N ALA A 145 7.13 -11.98 3.45
CA ALA A 145 6.94 -10.54 3.53
C ALA A 145 7.49 -9.95 4.83
N SER A 146 7.28 -10.64 5.96
CA SER A 146 7.82 -10.22 7.25
C SER A 146 9.35 -10.29 7.30
N ASN A 147 9.96 -11.31 6.68
CA ASN A 147 11.42 -11.43 6.59
C ASN A 147 12.01 -10.30 5.75
N GLU A 148 11.43 -10.03 4.57
CA GLU A 148 11.86 -8.94 3.69
C GLU A 148 11.78 -7.58 4.39
N LEU A 149 10.69 -7.32 5.14
CA LEU A 149 10.54 -6.11 5.93
C LEU A 149 11.59 -6.02 7.04
N ALA A 150 11.88 -7.11 7.73
CA ALA A 150 12.90 -7.16 8.77
C ALA A 150 14.31 -6.90 8.20
N GLU A 151 14.64 -7.49 7.04
CA GLU A 151 15.91 -7.28 6.34
C GLU A 151 16.07 -5.82 5.88
N LEU A 152 15.01 -5.22 5.34
CA LEU A 152 14.99 -3.80 4.98
C LEU A 152 15.27 -2.93 6.21
N LYS A 153 14.57 -3.16 7.32
CA LYS A 153 14.77 -2.41 8.57
C LYS A 153 16.18 -2.62 9.14
N GLN A 154 16.72 -3.83 9.07
CA GLN A 154 18.07 -4.13 9.52
C GLN A 154 19.14 -3.41 8.68
N ARG A 155 18.96 -3.33 7.36
CA ARG A 155 19.88 -2.62 6.45
C ARG A 155 20.07 -1.15 6.84
N PHE A 156 18.99 -0.50 7.27
CA PHE A 156 18.99 0.91 7.64
C PHE A 156 19.08 1.18 9.15
N SER A 157 19.14 0.14 9.97
CA SER A 157 19.21 0.23 11.45
C SER A 157 20.40 1.03 11.97
N ARG A 158 21.52 1.03 11.23
CA ARG A 158 22.72 1.81 11.58
C ARG A 158 22.50 3.32 11.47
N TYR A 159 21.60 3.74 10.58
CA TYR A 159 21.26 5.13 10.35
C TYR A 159 20.12 5.58 11.26
N TRP A 160 19.12 4.70 11.47
CA TRP A 160 17.95 4.97 12.30
C TRP A 160 17.65 3.79 13.24
N PRO A 161 18.31 3.73 14.41
CA PRO A 161 18.16 2.63 15.36
C PRO A 161 16.72 2.40 15.83
N GLU A 162 15.93 3.48 15.92
CA GLU A 162 14.52 3.45 16.29
C GLU A 162 13.65 2.65 15.31
N ILE A 163 14.09 2.51 14.05
CA ILE A 163 13.39 1.70 13.04
C ILE A 163 13.67 0.21 13.29
N SER A 164 14.77 -0.17 13.94
CA SER A 164 15.16 -1.58 14.07
C SER A 164 14.34 -2.41 15.07
N ASN A 165 13.37 -1.81 15.78
CA ASN A 165 12.61 -2.52 16.79
C ASN A 165 11.91 -3.75 16.17
N PRO A 166 12.22 -4.97 16.67
CA PRO A 166 11.61 -6.19 16.16
C PRO A 166 10.12 -6.15 16.48
N PHE A 167 9.32 -6.45 15.47
CA PHE A 167 7.90 -6.61 15.66
C PHE A 167 7.56 -8.11 15.71
N GLU A 168 6.86 -8.54 16.75
CA GLU A 168 6.33 -9.91 16.84
C GLU A 168 5.04 -10.04 16.02
N ALA A 169 5.11 -10.72 14.87
CA ALA A 169 3.96 -11.14 14.08
C ALA A 169 2.90 -11.82 14.97
N LYS A 170 1.88 -11.08 15.41
CA LYS A 170 0.73 -11.65 16.09
C LYS A 170 -0.18 -12.27 15.04
N PRO A 171 -0.56 -13.55 15.16
CA PRO A 171 -1.46 -14.18 14.20
C PRO A 171 -2.78 -13.40 14.13
N GLY A 172 -3.05 -12.81 12.97
CA GLY A 172 -4.24 -12.01 12.72
C GLY A 172 -5.47 -12.91 12.51
N PHE A 173 -6.51 -12.68 13.30
CA PHE A 173 -7.86 -13.27 13.15
C PHE A 173 -8.61 -12.86 11.85
N PHE A 174 -7.99 -12.04 10.99
CA PHE A 174 -8.63 -11.45 9.81
C PHE A 174 -8.69 -12.36 8.57
N GLY A 175 -8.29 -13.63 8.69
CA GLY A 175 -8.67 -14.68 7.74
C GLY A 175 -10.19 -14.89 7.61
N PHE A 176 -11.01 -14.23 8.44
CA PHE A 176 -12.46 -14.33 8.44
C PHE A 176 -13.22 -13.09 7.93
N SER A 177 -12.59 -11.91 7.72
CA SER A 177 -13.38 -10.71 7.34
C SER A 177 -13.56 -10.55 5.83
N ILE A 178 -12.61 -11.00 5.01
CA ILE A 178 -12.66 -10.79 3.55
C ILE A 178 -13.69 -11.73 2.89
N ASP A 179 -13.95 -12.89 3.49
CA ASP A 179 -14.96 -13.80 2.97
C ASP A 179 -16.35 -13.61 3.58
N LEU A 180 -16.58 -12.67 4.50
CA LEU A 180 -17.94 -12.47 5.03
C LEU A 180 -18.89 -11.93 3.95
N PHE A 181 -18.42 -11.03 3.09
CA PHE A 181 -19.21 -10.52 1.95
C PHE A 181 -19.41 -11.58 0.85
N LYS A 182 -18.39 -12.42 0.58
CA LYS A 182 -18.53 -13.56 -0.35
C LYS A 182 -19.42 -14.66 0.22
N LEU A 183 -19.31 -14.98 1.51
CA LEU A 183 -20.22 -15.89 2.22
C LEU A 183 -21.64 -15.32 2.24
N LEU A 184 -21.84 -14.04 2.51
CA LEU A 184 -23.16 -13.39 2.44
C LEU A 184 -23.74 -13.44 1.03
N LYS A 185 -22.91 -13.25 0.00
CA LYS A 185 -23.32 -13.38 -1.41
C LYS A 185 -23.70 -14.82 -1.76
N ILE A 186 -22.87 -15.80 -1.40
CA ILE A 186 -23.16 -17.24 -1.58
C ILE A 186 -24.43 -17.65 -0.82
N PHE A 187 -24.61 -17.16 0.41
CA PHE A 187 -25.78 -17.46 1.24
C PHE A 187 -27.05 -16.84 0.66
N ARG A 188 -26.97 -15.58 0.18
CA ARG A 188 -28.05 -14.90 -0.52
C ARG A 188 -28.45 -15.61 -1.82
N ASP A 189 -27.48 -16.06 -2.60
CA ASP A 189 -27.71 -16.76 -3.86
C ASP A 189 -28.31 -18.16 -3.61
N TYR A 190 -27.86 -18.86 -2.56
CA TYR A 190 -28.43 -20.14 -2.13
C TYR A 190 -29.89 -20.01 -1.65
N VAL A 191 -30.21 -19.00 -0.83
CA VAL A 191 -31.58 -18.75 -0.36
C VAL A 191 -32.52 -18.37 -1.51
N SER A 192 -32.03 -17.61 -2.49
CA SER A 192 -32.80 -17.23 -3.67
C SER A 192 -33.10 -18.44 -4.57
N SER A 193 -32.18 -19.40 -4.67
CA SER A 193 -32.36 -20.62 -5.49
C SER A 193 -33.39 -21.62 -4.96
N LYS A 194 -33.79 -21.52 -3.68
CA LYS A 194 -34.78 -22.39 -3.05
C LYS A 194 -36.20 -21.82 -3.00
N LYS A 195 -36.42 -20.62 -3.54
CA LYS A 195 -37.74 -19.95 -3.60
C LYS A 195 -38.42 -20.05 -4.97
N THR A 196 -37.85 -20.79 -5.91
CA THR A 196 -38.46 -21.26 -7.16
C THR A 196 -38.70 -22.76 -7.08
#